data_AF-A0A662D4R9-F1
#
_entry.id   AF-A0A662D4R9-F1
#
_cell.length_a   1.000
_cell.length_b   1.000
_cell.length_c   1.000
_cell.angle_alpha   90.00
_cell.angle_beta   90.00
_cell.angle_gamma   90.00
#
_symmetry.space_group_name_H-M   'P 1'
#
loop_
_entity.id
_entity.type
_entity.pdbx_description
1 polymer ?
#
loop_
_entity_poly.entity_id
_entity_poly.type
_entity_poly.pdbx_seq_one_letter_code
_entity_poly.pdbx_strand_id
1 'polypeptide(L)'
;MKIGVIGTGYVGLVTAVCLAELGHQVVGTDVVKEKIDFALAGRPHIYEPGLEELLQKNLKRGNLNFYHDLDKTIQDSDVLFVCVSTPQLADGRADMTYVEGVSRRIADNLNSYKLIVEKSTVPVRTSAWIKRVINLYRKNAENYDVASNPEFLREGSAVHDFLNPDRIIIGVESEKAEKILCQIYQKFADKILVTNIDTAE
;
A
#
# COMPACT_ATOMS: atom_id res chain seq x y z
N MET A 1 -0.36 9.24 12.07
CA MET A 1 0.01 9.09 10.65
C MET A 1 -1.18 8.49 9.94
N LYS A 2 -1.57 9.05 8.79
CA LYS A 2 -2.63 8.52 7.95
C LYS A 2 -2.02 7.69 6.82
N ILE A 3 -2.56 6.50 6.59
CA ILE A 3 -2.08 5.57 5.59
C ILE A 3 -3.13 5.41 4.51
N GLY A 4 -2.77 5.69 3.26
CA GLY A 4 -3.57 5.38 2.09
C GLY A 4 -3.14 4.04 1.49
N VAL A 5 -4.10 3.17 1.18
CA VAL A 5 -3.84 1.91 0.47
C VAL A 5 -4.54 1.95 -0.88
N ILE A 6 -3.75 1.95 -1.95
CA ILE A 6 -4.19 2.13 -3.33
C ILE A 6 -4.26 0.77 -4.01
N GLY A 7 -5.47 0.39 -4.44
CA GLY A 7 -5.81 -0.96 -4.86
C GLY A 7 -6.35 -1.75 -3.67
N THR A 8 -7.56 -2.27 -3.79
CA THR A 8 -8.23 -3.07 -2.76
C THR A 8 -8.43 -4.51 -3.21
N GLY A 9 -7.56 -5.03 -4.08
CA GLY A 9 -7.49 -6.49 -4.31
C GLY A 9 -7.09 -7.24 -3.04
N TYR A 10 -6.79 -8.53 -3.17
CA TYR A 10 -6.41 -9.37 -2.04
C TYR A 10 -5.34 -8.76 -1.12
N VAL A 11 -4.17 -8.38 -1.67
CA VAL A 11 -3.07 -7.77 -0.91
C VAL A 11 -3.51 -6.45 -0.26
N GLY A 12 -4.14 -5.57 -1.04
CA GLY A 12 -4.47 -4.22 -0.60
C GLY A 12 -5.57 -4.17 0.45
N LEU A 13 -6.64 -4.95 0.29
CA LEU A 13 -7.74 -4.99 1.27
C LEU A 13 -7.27 -5.58 2.61
N VAL A 14 -6.50 -6.67 2.56
CA VAL A 14 -5.92 -7.28 3.78
C VAL A 14 -4.95 -6.31 4.44
N THR A 15 -4.07 -5.67 3.66
CA THR A 15 -3.13 -4.66 4.19
C THR A 15 -3.88 -3.51 4.85
N ALA A 16 -4.92 -2.97 4.22
CA ALA A 16 -5.68 -1.86 4.78
C ALA A 16 -6.37 -2.22 6.10
N VAL A 17 -7.05 -3.38 6.14
CA VAL A 17 -7.76 -3.86 7.33
C VAL A 17 -6.78 -4.17 8.46
N CYS A 18 -5.68 -4.86 8.17
CA CYS A 18 -4.72 -5.25 9.18
C CYS A 18 -3.92 -4.05 9.72
N LEU A 19 -3.53 -3.08 8.88
CA LEU A 19 -2.90 -1.84 9.36
C LEU A 19 -3.83 -1.06 10.28
N ALA A 20 -5.13 -1.01 9.97
CA ALA A 20 -6.13 -0.41 10.86
C ALA A 20 -6.23 -1.16 12.19
N GLU A 21 -6.19 -2.50 12.17
CA GLU A 21 -6.16 -3.34 13.37
C GLU A 21 -4.89 -3.12 14.21
N LEU A 22 -3.75 -2.81 13.59
CA LEU A 22 -2.54 -2.41 14.31
C LEU A 22 -2.66 -1.05 15.02
N GLY A 23 -3.70 -0.27 14.71
CA GLY A 23 -4.04 1.00 15.36
C GLY A 23 -3.83 2.24 14.48
N HIS A 24 -3.50 2.05 13.20
CA HIS A 24 -3.29 3.17 12.27
C HIS A 24 -4.60 3.73 11.75
N GLN A 25 -4.58 5.00 11.31
CA GLN A 25 -5.67 5.60 10.56
C GLN A 25 -5.48 5.26 9.09
N VAL A 26 -6.39 4.48 8.51
CA VAL A 26 -6.25 3.91 7.17
C VAL A 26 -7.41 4.31 6.27
N VAL A 27 -7.08 4.64 5.03
CA VAL A 27 -8.05 4.80 3.95
C VAL A 27 -7.70 3.89 2.77
N GLY A 28 -8.62 3.02 2.38
CA GLY A 28 -8.50 2.23 1.15
C GLY A 28 -9.10 2.95 -0.05
N THR A 29 -8.50 2.81 -1.23
CA THR A 29 -9.06 3.33 -2.49
C THR A 29 -8.88 2.35 -3.63
N ASP A 30 -9.83 2.31 -4.55
CA ASP A 30 -9.81 1.45 -5.72
C ASP A 30 -10.52 2.17 -6.87
N VAL A 31 -10.15 1.83 -8.10
CA VAL A 31 -10.80 2.37 -9.31
C VAL A 31 -12.16 1.71 -9.55
N VAL A 32 -12.37 0.50 -9.02
CA VAL A 32 -13.63 -0.24 -9.12
C VAL A 32 -14.54 0.16 -7.95
N LYS A 33 -15.57 0.96 -8.25
CA LYS A 33 -16.47 1.54 -7.24
C LYS A 33 -17.18 0.45 -6.42
N GLU A 34 -17.55 -0.65 -7.06
CA GLU A 34 -18.27 -1.76 -6.42
C GLU A 34 -17.47 -2.35 -5.27
N LYS A 35 -16.14 -2.47 -5.40
CA LYS A 35 -15.27 -2.96 -4.33
C LYS A 35 -15.31 -2.05 -3.10
N ILE A 36 -15.35 -0.73 -3.32
CA ILE A 36 -15.45 0.28 -2.27
C ILE A 36 -16.81 0.21 -1.60
N ASP A 37 -17.89 0.05 -2.37
CA ASP A 37 -19.24 -0.07 -1.82
C ASP A 37 -19.39 -1.32 -0.93
N PHE A 38 -18.86 -2.46 -1.39
CA PHE A 38 -18.78 -3.68 -0.58
C PHE A 38 -17.99 -3.45 0.72
N ALA A 39 -16.79 -2.88 0.62
CA ALA A 39 -15.94 -2.62 1.77
C ALA A 39 -16.62 -1.69 2.78
N LEU A 40 -17.25 -0.60 2.34
CA LEU A 40 -18.00 0.33 3.21
C LEU A 40 -19.21 -0.32 3.88
N ALA A 41 -19.85 -1.28 3.21
CA ALA A 41 -20.93 -2.09 3.80
C ALA A 41 -20.42 -3.15 4.80
N GLY A 42 -19.10 -3.18 5.08
CA GLY A 42 -18.50 -4.15 5.99
C GLY A 42 -18.43 -5.56 5.41
N ARG A 43 -18.44 -5.70 4.07
CA ARG A 43 -18.39 -6.99 3.38
C ARG A 43 -17.21 -7.02 2.41
N PRO A 44 -16.21 -7.89 2.59
CA PRO A 44 -15.14 -8.00 1.60
C PRO A 44 -15.68 -8.59 0.29
N HIS A 45 -15.17 -8.12 -0.85
CA HIS A 45 -15.50 -8.67 -2.18
C HIS A 45 -14.67 -9.91 -2.54
N ILE A 46 -13.89 -10.41 -1.59
CA ILE A 46 -13.07 -11.62 -1.65
C ILE A 46 -13.36 -12.47 -0.41
N TYR A 47 -13.15 -13.77 -0.50
CA TYR A 47 -13.19 -14.65 0.65
C TYR A 47 -11.80 -14.77 1.27
N GLU A 48 -11.68 -14.40 2.54
CA GLU A 48 -10.47 -14.55 3.33
C GLU A 48 -10.86 -14.75 4.81
N PRO A 49 -10.45 -15.86 5.46
CA PRO A 49 -10.81 -16.13 6.84
C PRO A 49 -10.46 -14.98 7.81
N GLY A 50 -11.44 -14.53 8.58
CA GLY A 50 -11.29 -13.44 9.56
C GLY A 50 -11.31 -12.02 8.99
N LEU A 51 -11.27 -11.85 7.66
CA LEU A 51 -11.21 -10.51 7.04
C LEU A 51 -12.49 -9.70 7.29
N GLU A 52 -13.66 -10.31 7.12
CA GLU A 52 -14.96 -9.62 7.29
C GLU A 52 -15.15 -9.09 8.72
N GLU A 53 -14.80 -9.89 9.72
CA GLU A 53 -14.90 -9.50 11.13
C GLU A 53 -13.99 -8.30 11.43
N LEU A 54 -12.72 -8.36 10.99
CA LEU A 54 -11.76 -7.27 11.19
C LEU A 54 -12.15 -6.02 10.41
N LEU A 55 -12.69 -6.16 9.20
CA LEU A 55 -13.20 -5.06 8.40
C LEU A 55 -14.33 -4.33 9.14
N GLN A 56 -15.37 -5.04 9.56
CA GLN A 56 -16.51 -4.47 10.28
C GLN A 56 -16.09 -3.81 11.58
N LYS A 57 -15.20 -4.47 12.34
CA LYS A 57 -14.65 -3.96 13.58
C LYS A 57 -13.89 -2.64 13.39
N ASN A 58 -13.03 -2.54 12.37
CA ASN A 58 -12.20 -1.35 12.15
C ASN A 58 -12.97 -0.21 11.48
N LEU A 59 -13.98 -0.50 10.66
CA LEU A 59 -14.95 0.51 10.19
C LEU A 59 -15.71 1.11 11.38
N LYS A 60 -16.23 0.26 12.28
CA LYS A 60 -16.97 0.72 13.47
C LYS A 60 -16.10 1.53 14.43
N ARG A 61 -14.80 1.19 14.54
CA ARG A 61 -13.82 1.97 15.33
C ARG A 61 -13.50 3.33 14.73
N GLY A 62 -13.78 3.54 13.43
CA GLY A 62 -13.45 4.77 12.71
C GLY A 62 -11.98 4.89 12.30
N ASN A 63 -11.19 3.83 12.49
CA ASN A 63 -9.77 3.80 12.10
C ASN A 63 -9.56 3.35 10.65
N LEU A 64 -10.61 2.82 10.01
CA LEU A 64 -10.61 2.41 8.60
C LEU A 64 -11.75 3.12 7.87
N ASN A 65 -11.47 3.64 6.69
CA ASN A 65 -12.47 4.15 5.77
C ASN A 65 -12.09 3.80 4.32
N PHE A 66 -13.00 4.03 3.36
CA PHE A 66 -12.73 3.80 1.95
C PHE A 66 -13.26 4.94 1.09
N TYR A 67 -12.50 5.32 0.06
CA TYR A 67 -12.90 6.30 -0.95
C TYR A 67 -12.75 5.71 -2.35
N HIS A 68 -13.59 6.15 -3.29
CA HIS A 68 -13.36 5.91 -4.72
C HIS A 68 -12.42 6.98 -5.33
N ASP A 69 -12.18 8.06 -4.59
CA ASP A 69 -11.36 9.20 -5.00
C ASP A 69 -9.88 8.98 -4.60
N LEU A 70 -9.08 8.65 -5.60
CA LEU A 70 -7.63 8.47 -5.46
C LEU A 70 -6.92 9.78 -5.09
N ASP A 71 -7.39 10.93 -5.57
CA ASP A 71 -6.72 12.23 -5.38
C ASP A 71 -6.82 12.65 -3.94
N LYS A 72 -8.05 12.54 -3.42
CA LYS A 72 -8.33 12.74 -2.00
C LYS A 72 -7.50 11.80 -1.14
N THR A 73 -7.40 10.52 -1.53
CA THR A 73 -6.60 9.53 -0.80
C THR A 73 -5.12 9.92 -0.74
N ILE A 74 -4.56 10.41 -1.85
CA ILE A 74 -3.17 10.89 -1.94
C ILE A 74 -2.98 12.12 -1.04
N GLN A 75 -3.88 13.09 -1.16
CA GLN A 75 -3.78 14.37 -0.45
C GLN A 75 -3.95 14.22 1.07
N ASP A 76 -4.82 13.31 1.52
CA ASP A 76 -5.15 13.11 2.94
C ASP A 76 -4.17 12.17 3.69
N SER A 77 -3.29 11.44 3.00
CA SER A 77 -2.44 10.41 3.61
C SER A 77 -0.97 10.84 3.70
N ASP A 78 -0.26 10.41 4.74
CA ASP A 78 1.18 10.64 4.90
C ASP A 78 2.01 9.53 4.20
N VAL A 79 1.46 8.31 4.17
CA VAL A 79 2.09 7.12 3.57
C VAL A 79 1.11 6.48 2.60
N LEU A 80 1.58 6.09 1.43
CA LEU A 80 0.79 5.54 0.35
C LEU A 80 1.29 4.15 -0.03
N PHE A 81 0.58 3.10 0.36
CA PHE A 81 0.85 1.75 -0.10
C PHE A 81 0.23 1.52 -1.47
N VAL A 82 1.07 1.25 -2.47
CA VAL A 82 0.66 0.92 -3.83
C VAL A 82 0.53 -0.60 -3.91
N CYS A 83 -0.72 -1.08 -3.94
CA CYS A 83 -1.12 -2.49 -3.92
C CYS A 83 -1.96 -2.84 -5.17
N VAL A 84 -1.66 -2.21 -6.31
CA VAL A 84 -2.35 -2.46 -7.58
C VAL A 84 -1.84 -3.72 -8.25
N SER A 85 -2.65 -4.35 -9.08
CA SER A 85 -2.27 -5.59 -9.78
C SER A 85 -1.15 -5.32 -10.79
N THR A 86 -0.27 -6.30 -10.94
CA THR A 86 0.79 -6.37 -11.95
C THR A 86 0.66 -7.68 -12.74
N PRO A 87 -0.44 -7.86 -13.48
CA PRO A 87 -0.72 -9.12 -14.17
C PRO A 87 0.33 -9.42 -15.25
N GLN A 88 0.40 -10.65 -15.70
CA GLN A 88 1.32 -11.04 -16.76
C GLN A 88 0.81 -10.61 -18.14
N LEU A 89 1.69 -10.00 -18.95
CA LEU A 89 1.47 -9.70 -20.36
C LEU A 89 1.62 -10.97 -21.23
N ALA A 90 1.17 -10.91 -22.48
CA ALA A 90 1.26 -12.03 -23.43
C ALA A 90 2.71 -12.52 -23.67
N ASP A 91 3.70 -11.66 -23.47
CA ASP A 91 5.14 -11.99 -23.59
C ASP A 91 5.79 -12.42 -22.27
N GLY A 92 4.99 -12.57 -21.20
CA GLY A 92 5.43 -13.04 -19.91
C GLY A 92 5.93 -11.96 -18.95
N ARG A 93 6.07 -10.71 -19.39
CA ARG A 93 6.49 -9.60 -18.52
C ARG A 93 5.35 -9.17 -17.59
N ALA A 94 5.70 -8.51 -16.49
CA ALA A 94 4.71 -7.84 -15.65
C ALA A 94 4.11 -6.63 -16.39
N ASP A 95 2.79 -6.49 -16.35
CA ASP A 95 2.07 -5.30 -16.78
C ASP A 95 2.15 -4.24 -15.68
N MET A 96 2.85 -3.15 -16.00
CA MET A 96 3.15 -2.08 -15.06
C MET A 96 2.26 -0.85 -15.27
N THR A 97 1.25 -0.95 -16.15
CA THR A 97 0.33 0.13 -16.52
C THR A 97 -0.33 0.76 -15.28
N TYR A 98 -0.77 -0.07 -14.33
CA TYR A 98 -1.45 0.41 -13.12
C TYR A 98 -0.49 1.12 -12.17
N VAL A 99 0.73 0.61 -11.98
CA VAL A 99 1.76 1.24 -11.14
C VAL A 99 2.17 2.59 -11.73
N GLU A 100 2.35 2.68 -13.05
CA GLU A 100 2.64 3.94 -13.73
C GLU A 100 1.47 4.93 -13.60
N GLY A 101 0.22 4.48 -13.80
CA GLY A 101 -0.97 5.31 -13.66
C GLY A 101 -1.11 5.92 -12.26
N VAL A 102 -0.90 5.10 -11.22
CA VAL A 102 -0.87 5.58 -9.82
C VAL A 102 0.28 6.56 -9.60
N SER A 103 1.47 6.27 -10.13
CA SER A 103 2.65 7.15 -10.00
C SER A 103 2.40 8.54 -10.61
N ARG A 104 1.78 8.60 -11.80
CA ARG A 104 1.37 9.86 -12.42
C ARG A 104 0.37 10.61 -11.55
N ARG A 105 -0.63 9.91 -11.01
CA ARG A 105 -1.65 10.54 -10.18
C ARG A 105 -1.11 11.07 -8.86
N ILE A 106 -0.15 10.37 -8.26
CA ILE A 106 0.62 10.85 -7.10
C ILE A 106 1.35 12.13 -7.47
N ALA A 107 2.07 12.16 -8.60
CA ALA A 107 2.80 13.34 -9.07
C ALA A 107 1.89 14.58 -9.20
N ASP A 108 0.68 14.40 -9.72
CA ASP A 108 -0.32 15.46 -9.87
C ASP A 108 -0.88 15.99 -8.54
N ASN A 109 -0.82 15.18 -7.48
CA ASN A 109 -1.53 15.42 -6.21
C ASN A 109 -0.63 15.52 -4.97
N LEU A 110 0.69 15.54 -5.14
CA LEU A 110 1.61 15.83 -4.04
C LEU A 110 1.26 17.19 -3.42
N ASN A 111 0.99 17.22 -2.12
CA ASN A 111 0.60 18.42 -1.38
C ASN A 111 1.35 18.60 -0.05
N SER A 112 2.19 17.63 0.29
CA SER A 112 3.06 17.59 1.45
C SER A 112 4.09 16.48 1.22
N TYR A 113 5.01 16.30 2.17
CA TYR A 113 5.83 15.09 2.17
C TYR A 113 4.97 13.83 2.17
N LYS A 114 5.31 12.87 1.29
CA LYS A 114 4.69 11.54 1.23
C LYS A 114 5.78 10.46 1.23
N LEU A 115 5.54 9.36 1.92
CA LEU A 115 6.26 8.11 1.69
C LEU A 115 5.41 7.21 0.80
N ILE A 116 5.94 6.84 -0.37
CA ILE A 116 5.26 5.96 -1.33
C ILE A 116 5.87 4.58 -1.17
N VAL A 117 5.04 3.61 -0.82
CA VAL A 117 5.46 2.24 -0.52
C VAL A 117 4.96 1.35 -1.64
N GLU A 118 5.89 0.91 -2.48
CA GLU A 118 5.67 -0.14 -3.45
C GLU A 118 5.48 -1.47 -2.68
N LYS A 119 4.31 -2.09 -2.86
CA LYS A 119 3.97 -3.39 -2.26
C LYS A 119 3.52 -4.43 -3.29
N SER A 120 3.07 -3.98 -4.47
CA SER A 120 2.75 -4.84 -5.62
C SER A 120 3.95 -5.70 -6.01
N THR A 121 3.77 -6.98 -6.36
CA THR A 121 4.90 -7.75 -6.88
C THR A 121 5.39 -7.16 -8.21
N VAL A 122 6.58 -6.58 -8.22
CA VAL A 122 7.14 -5.82 -9.35
C VAL A 122 8.54 -6.30 -9.70
N PRO A 123 9.02 -6.09 -10.93
CA PRO A 123 10.42 -6.32 -11.26
C PRO A 123 11.36 -5.35 -10.52
N VAL A 124 12.60 -5.79 -10.28
CA VAL A 124 13.67 -4.94 -9.72
C VAL A 124 13.84 -3.65 -10.52
N ARG A 125 14.11 -2.55 -9.81
CA ARG A 125 14.19 -1.14 -10.23
C ARG A 125 12.87 -0.46 -10.54
N THR A 126 11.75 -1.03 -10.11
CA THR A 126 10.44 -0.38 -10.29
C THR A 126 10.33 0.90 -9.48
N SER A 127 10.86 0.94 -8.27
CA SER A 127 10.89 2.14 -7.42
C SER A 127 11.66 3.29 -8.06
N ALA A 128 12.77 3.00 -8.76
CA ALA A 128 13.50 4.00 -9.53
C ALA A 128 12.66 4.53 -10.71
N TRP A 129 11.85 3.66 -11.34
CA TRP A 129 10.90 4.09 -12.36
C TRP A 129 9.76 4.93 -11.80
N ILE A 130 9.18 4.57 -10.65
CA ILE A 130 8.18 5.37 -9.92
C ILE A 130 8.74 6.78 -9.65
N LYS A 131 9.95 6.90 -9.09
CA LYS A 131 10.64 8.19 -8.89
C LYS A 131 10.77 8.98 -10.18
N ARG A 132 11.18 8.32 -11.27
CA ARG A 132 11.33 8.95 -12.59
C ARG A 132 9.99 9.50 -13.10
N VAL A 133 8.91 8.73 -13.02
CA VAL A 133 7.57 9.15 -13.44
C VAL A 133 7.10 10.34 -12.59
N ILE A 134 7.22 10.25 -11.27
CA ILE A 134 6.82 11.35 -10.38
C ILE A 134 7.61 12.62 -10.68
N ASN A 135 8.93 12.53 -10.86
CA ASN A 135 9.76 13.69 -11.18
C ASN A 135 9.44 14.32 -12.54
N LEU A 136 8.98 13.51 -13.51
CA LEU A 136 8.60 14.01 -14.83
C LEU A 136 7.28 14.80 -14.82
N TYR A 137 6.33 14.39 -13.97
CA TYR A 137 4.96 14.92 -14.00
C TYR A 137 4.60 15.82 -12.80
N ARG A 138 5.40 15.84 -11.73
CA ARG A 138 5.07 16.64 -10.53
C ARG A 138 4.97 18.13 -10.86
N LYS A 139 3.95 18.78 -10.32
CA LYS A 139 3.67 20.20 -10.54
C LYS A 139 4.28 21.12 -9.50
N ASN A 140 4.84 20.55 -8.43
CA ASN A 140 5.46 21.28 -7.33
C ASN A 140 6.76 20.59 -6.88
N ALA A 141 7.44 21.24 -5.95
CA ALA A 141 8.70 20.79 -5.39
C ALA A 141 8.52 20.03 -4.07
N GLU A 142 7.32 19.50 -3.78
CA GLU A 142 7.10 18.70 -2.57
C GLU A 142 8.03 17.49 -2.56
N ASN A 143 8.58 17.22 -1.38
CA ASN A 143 9.52 16.12 -1.18
C ASN A 143 8.75 14.80 -1.04
N TYR A 144 9.35 13.69 -1.45
CA TYR A 144 8.79 12.37 -1.23
C TYR A 144 9.93 11.36 -1.17
N ASP A 145 9.65 10.20 -0.57
CA ASP A 145 10.50 9.02 -0.66
C ASP A 145 9.70 7.89 -1.33
N VAL A 146 10.41 6.96 -1.96
CA VAL A 146 9.85 5.69 -2.40
C VAL A 146 10.58 4.58 -1.66
N ALA A 147 9.83 3.61 -1.16
CA ALA A 147 10.31 2.42 -0.49
C ALA A 147 9.67 1.19 -1.12
N SER A 148 10.36 0.05 -1.05
CA SER A 148 9.78 -1.25 -1.35
C SER A 148 9.46 -1.98 -0.04
N ASN A 149 8.24 -2.50 0.06
CA ASN A 149 7.80 -3.36 1.16
C ASN A 149 6.99 -4.50 0.56
N PRO A 150 7.66 -5.53 0.02
CA PRO A 150 6.99 -6.66 -0.61
C PRO A 150 6.06 -7.37 0.37
N GLU A 151 5.20 -8.21 -0.19
CA GLU A 151 4.25 -9.01 0.55
C GLU A 151 4.55 -10.51 0.37
N PHE A 152 4.14 -11.31 1.35
CA PHE A 152 4.35 -12.76 1.37
C PHE A 152 3.06 -13.47 1.82
N LEU A 153 1.91 -12.92 1.46
CA LEU A 153 0.60 -13.36 1.93
C LEU A 153 0.09 -14.49 1.04
N ARG A 154 -0.46 -15.55 1.64
CA ARG A 154 -1.04 -16.69 0.88
C ARG A 154 -2.55 -16.67 0.96
N GLU A 155 -3.23 -16.69 -0.19
CA GLU A 155 -4.70 -16.66 -0.24
C GLU A 155 -5.31 -17.75 0.65
N GLY A 156 -6.31 -17.38 1.45
CA GLY A 156 -6.92 -18.23 2.47
C GLY A 156 -6.23 -18.18 3.85
N SER A 157 -5.07 -17.51 3.96
CA SER A 157 -4.39 -17.25 5.24
C SER A 157 -3.74 -15.87 5.34
N ALA A 158 -4.11 -14.93 4.46
CA ALA A 158 -3.60 -13.56 4.38
C ALA A 158 -3.60 -12.81 5.70
N VAL A 159 -4.75 -12.87 6.40
CA VAL A 159 -4.95 -12.13 7.64
C VAL A 159 -4.00 -12.68 8.70
N HIS A 160 -3.87 -14.00 8.76
CA HIS A 160 -2.94 -14.67 9.66
C HIS A 160 -1.49 -14.31 9.31
N ASP A 161 -1.11 -14.42 8.03
CA ASP A 161 0.25 -14.15 7.54
C ASP A 161 0.67 -12.69 7.79
N PHE A 162 -0.25 -11.74 7.64
CA PHE A 162 0.02 -10.33 7.91
C PHE A 162 0.20 -10.05 9.42
N LEU A 163 -0.63 -10.67 10.27
CA LEU A 163 -0.60 -10.46 11.72
C LEU A 163 0.46 -11.31 12.44
N ASN A 164 0.99 -12.33 11.78
CA ASN A 164 2.03 -13.24 12.28
C ASN A 164 3.11 -13.45 11.22
N PRO A 165 3.78 -12.39 10.73
CA PRO A 165 4.75 -12.53 9.66
C PRO A 165 5.97 -13.30 10.14
N ASP A 166 6.61 -14.06 9.26
CA ASP A 166 7.94 -14.63 9.53
C ASP A 166 9.01 -13.53 9.56
N ARG A 167 8.89 -12.58 8.64
CA ARG A 167 9.76 -11.41 8.46
C ARG A 167 9.02 -10.29 7.72
N ILE A 168 9.47 -9.06 7.92
CA ILE A 168 9.01 -7.87 7.18
C ILE A 168 10.23 -7.25 6.50
N ILE A 169 10.23 -7.21 5.17
CA ILE A 169 11.33 -6.63 4.40
C ILE A 169 11.01 -5.16 4.10
N ILE A 170 11.97 -4.28 4.39
CA ILE A 170 11.89 -2.85 4.11
C ILE A 170 13.09 -2.44 3.25
N GLY A 171 12.84 -2.13 1.98
CA GLY A 171 13.80 -1.52 1.08
C GLY A 171 13.68 0.00 1.11
N VAL A 172 14.72 0.71 1.55
CA VAL A 172 14.71 2.18 1.71
C VAL A 172 16.05 2.80 1.31
N GLU A 173 16.03 4.10 1.01
CA GLU A 173 17.23 4.90 0.73
C GLU A 173 17.45 6.03 1.76
N SER A 174 16.43 6.38 2.54
CA SER A 174 16.49 7.49 3.49
C SER A 174 16.18 7.01 4.91
N GLU A 175 16.90 7.56 5.90
CA GLU A 175 16.61 7.29 7.32
C GLU A 175 15.18 7.68 7.71
N LYS A 176 14.61 8.68 7.02
CA LYS A 176 13.24 9.13 7.29
C LYS A 176 12.23 8.06 6.88
N ALA A 177 12.39 7.48 5.68
CA ALA A 177 11.54 6.39 5.20
C ALA A 177 11.67 5.15 6.09
N GLU A 178 12.90 4.81 6.51
CA GLU A 178 13.16 3.71 7.44
C GLU A 178 12.42 3.90 8.77
N LYS A 179 12.59 5.07 9.42
CA LYS A 179 11.94 5.38 10.69
C LYS A 179 10.41 5.29 10.60
N ILE A 180 9.84 5.79 9.49
CA ILE A 180 8.38 5.73 9.24
C ILE A 180 7.90 4.28 9.13
N LEU A 181 8.54 3.45 8.30
CA LEU A 181 8.10 2.05 8.10
C LEU A 181 8.34 1.19 9.34
N CYS A 182 9.46 1.38 10.04
CA CYS A 182 9.71 0.71 11.32
C CYS A 182 8.66 1.09 12.37
N GLN A 183 8.19 2.35 12.39
CA GLN A 183 7.10 2.77 13.27
C GLN A 183 5.76 2.12 12.87
N ILE A 184 5.46 2.01 11.58
CA ILE A 184 4.23 1.35 11.10
C ILE A 184 4.18 -0.10 11.59
N TYR A 185 5.31 -0.81 11.50
CA TYR A 185 5.44 -2.22 11.87
C TYR A 185 6.01 -2.45 13.27
N GLN A 186 5.98 -1.46 14.17
CA GLN A 186 6.64 -1.52 15.48
C GLN A 186 6.25 -2.74 16.35
N LYS A 187 5.05 -3.31 16.17
CA LYS A 187 4.62 -4.53 16.88
C LYS A 187 5.43 -5.77 16.50
N PHE A 188 6.15 -5.71 15.37
CA PHE A 188 6.94 -6.80 14.79
C PHE A 188 8.41 -6.39 14.65
N ALA A 189 8.90 -5.48 15.50
CA ALA A 189 10.23 -4.87 15.35
C ALA A 189 11.38 -5.90 15.28
N ASP A 190 11.25 -7.02 15.99
CA ASP A 190 12.19 -8.14 16.00
C ASP A 190 12.24 -8.93 14.68
N LYS A 191 11.27 -8.70 13.78
CA LYS A 191 11.12 -9.39 12.50
C LYS A 191 11.39 -8.48 11.30
N ILE A 192 11.81 -7.23 11.53
CA ILE A 192 12.09 -6.27 10.47
C ILE A 192 13.50 -6.49 9.91
N LEU A 193 13.59 -6.61 8.59
CA LEU A 193 14.84 -6.66 7.82
C LEU A 193 14.91 -5.43 6.92
N VAL A 194 15.84 -4.52 7.25
CA VAL A 194 16.08 -3.31 6.44
C VAL A 194 17.17 -3.59 5.42
N THR A 195 16.95 -3.17 4.18
CA THR A 195 17.89 -3.31 3.06
C THR A 195 17.74 -2.15 2.07
N ASN A 196 18.53 -2.16 0.98
CA ASN A 196 18.32 -1.26 -0.14
C ASN A 196 17.09 -1.70 -0.98
N ILE A 197 16.53 -0.77 -1.75
CA ILE A 197 15.30 -1.00 -2.52
C ILE A 197 15.44 -2.16 -3.52
N ASP A 198 16.50 -2.16 -4.32
CA ASP A 198 16.73 -3.18 -5.36
C ASP A 198 16.87 -4.62 -4.79
N THR A 199 17.19 -4.77 -3.50
CA THR A 199 17.29 -6.08 -2.82
C THR A 199 15.95 -6.51 -2.22
N ALA A 200 15.05 -5.57 -1.95
CA ALA A 200 13.72 -5.85 -1.44
C ALA A 200 12.73 -6.20 -2.57
N GLU A 201 12.89 -5.58 -3.74
CA GLU A 201 12.19 -5.93 -4.99
C GLU A 201 12.63 -7.30 -5.52
#